data_AF-A0A7J9SU76-F1
#
_entry.id   AF-A0A7J9SU76-F1
#
_cell.length_a   1.000
_cell.length_b   1.000
_cell.length_c   1.000
_cell.angle_alpha   90.00
_cell.angle_beta   90.00
_cell.angle_gamma   90.00
#
_symmetry.space_group_name_H-M   'P 1'
#
loop_
_entity.id
_entity.type
_entity.pdbx_description
1 polymer ?
#
loop_
_entity_poly.entity_id
_entity_poly.type
_entity_poly.pdbx_seq_one_letter_code
_entity_poly.pdbx_strand_id
1 'polypeptide(L)'
;MDLTFGIEITQLFKSAAQTGIYVISTNLLYPVIIILLSLLAWSFIEIGGFFTEWRARHSDFWLIENGALKAKGSMEANDFANVAVILKKFCSNRFHYFYINHLSEFQDDFHNKDLMHLRVEKLLQECDAEIIKKLEKSRFVAKAGPMFGLMGTLIPMGPALAGLARGDIQTLSDNLIIAFGTTVVGLMAGVSGHMVAMIRDRWYTKDMSDIEYISEILFSEHVINIEKSKQPDPDELLKNDIYDTVKVSSRFVYYDIFFTPTSVVIARTAGSILSQPLILAALFSVVNIVILVIAEAGYTALPSYLYLTFINLLMLIIILYSLFLTREHEKQKSYELSELPPDEILKNDTRNVKIRYSDIKEINISKSVMKIFTDSQCLKTGRIVSRNYLNKIQTLPISVTIGEKT
;
A
#
# COMPACT_ATOMS: atom_id res chain seq x y z
N MET A 1 32.57 -13.17 -69.44
CA MET A 1 32.02 -13.77 -68.20
C MET A 1 31.43 -12.61 -67.42
N ASP A 2 30.11 -12.56 -67.48
CA ASP A 2 29.31 -11.34 -67.69
C ASP A 2 29.09 -10.47 -66.44
N LEU A 3 29.38 -9.17 -66.57
CA LEU A 3 29.04 -8.15 -65.57
C LEU A 3 27.51 -8.10 -65.32
N THR A 4 26.70 -8.40 -66.34
CA THR A 4 25.24 -8.51 -66.27
C THR A 4 24.76 -9.68 -65.43
N PHE A 5 25.47 -10.82 -65.45
CA PHE A 5 25.13 -11.99 -64.63
C PHE A 5 25.36 -11.72 -63.13
N GLY A 6 26.40 -10.96 -62.78
CA GLY A 6 26.65 -10.52 -61.40
C GLY A 6 25.59 -9.53 -60.87
N ILE A 7 25.08 -8.66 -61.75
CA ILE A 7 24.00 -7.69 -61.42
C ILE A 7 22.66 -8.40 -61.22
N GLU A 8 22.34 -9.40 -62.05
CA GLU A 8 21.10 -10.20 -61.90
C GLU A 8 21.09 -11.01 -60.61
N ILE A 9 22.21 -11.67 -60.25
CA ILE A 9 22.30 -12.45 -59.00
C ILE A 9 22.15 -11.54 -57.78
N THR A 10 22.76 -10.36 -57.78
CA THR A 10 22.65 -9.41 -56.67
C THR A 10 21.24 -8.82 -56.54
N GLN A 11 20.54 -8.58 -57.66
CA GLN A 11 19.13 -8.17 -57.64
C GLN A 11 18.20 -9.28 -57.16
N LEU A 12 18.40 -10.52 -57.60
CA LEU A 12 17.66 -11.70 -57.14
C LEU A 12 17.82 -11.90 -55.64
N PHE A 13 19.06 -11.84 -55.13
CA PHE A 13 19.34 -11.94 -53.70
C PHE A 13 18.67 -10.82 -52.91
N LYS A 14 18.77 -9.57 -53.38
CA LYS A 14 18.14 -8.41 -52.72
C LYS A 14 16.62 -8.57 -52.63
N SER A 15 15.97 -8.97 -53.72
CA SER A 15 14.52 -9.17 -53.77
C SER A 15 14.07 -10.33 -52.86
N ALA A 16 14.78 -11.46 -52.90
CA ALA A 16 14.49 -12.61 -52.05
C ALA A 16 14.67 -12.29 -50.55
N ALA A 17 15.75 -11.59 -50.19
CA ALA A 17 16.01 -11.18 -48.81
C ALA A 17 14.95 -10.18 -48.31
N GLN A 18 14.58 -9.18 -49.11
CA GLN A 18 13.53 -8.22 -48.76
C GLN A 18 12.18 -8.92 -48.54
N THR A 19 11.81 -9.84 -49.43
CA THR A 19 10.57 -10.60 -49.31
C THR A 19 10.58 -11.49 -48.08
N GLY A 20 11.69 -12.18 -47.81
CA GLY A 20 11.85 -13.03 -46.62
C GLY A 20 11.71 -12.23 -45.33
N ILE A 21 12.41 -11.09 -45.20
CA ILE A 21 12.33 -10.22 -44.03
C ILE A 21 10.91 -9.66 -43.86
N TYR A 22 10.27 -9.24 -44.95
CA TYR A 22 8.90 -8.72 -44.92
C TYR A 22 7.90 -9.75 -44.39
N VAL A 23 7.95 -10.98 -44.90
CA VAL A 23 7.06 -12.08 -44.47
C VAL A 23 7.27 -12.41 -43.00
N ILE A 24 8.54 -12.52 -42.57
CA ILE A 24 8.88 -12.80 -41.18
C ILE A 24 8.36 -11.67 -40.28
N SER A 25 8.69 -10.42 -40.59
CA SER A 25 8.27 -9.25 -39.80
C SER A 25 6.75 -9.15 -39.66
N THR A 26 6.02 -9.35 -40.77
CA THR A 26 4.54 -9.28 -40.78
C THR A 26 3.92 -10.38 -39.93
N ASN A 27 4.48 -11.61 -39.97
CA ASN A 27 4.01 -12.71 -39.14
C ASN A 27 4.31 -12.53 -37.65
N LEU A 28 5.30 -11.70 -37.29
CA LEU A 28 5.59 -11.35 -35.90
C LEU A 28 4.56 -10.41 -35.27
N LEU A 29 3.66 -9.79 -36.05
CA LEU A 29 2.65 -8.86 -35.53
C LEU A 29 1.78 -9.51 -34.45
N TYR A 30 1.20 -10.67 -34.74
CA TYR A 30 0.29 -11.35 -33.81
C TYR A 30 0.99 -11.80 -32.52
N PRO A 31 2.17 -12.46 -32.56
CA PRO A 31 2.96 -12.74 -31.37
C PRO A 31 3.26 -11.49 -30.53
N VAL A 32 3.63 -10.37 -31.16
CA VAL A 32 3.93 -9.11 -30.47
C VAL A 32 2.69 -8.57 -29.77
N ILE A 33 1.53 -8.58 -30.43
CA ILE A 33 0.26 -8.14 -29.81
C ILE A 33 -0.10 -9.03 -28.63
N ILE A 34 0.04 -10.36 -28.74
CA ILE A 34 -0.25 -11.30 -27.66
C ILE A 34 0.65 -11.04 -26.44
N ILE A 35 1.95 -10.84 -26.67
CA ILE A 35 2.90 -10.51 -25.59
C ILE A 35 2.55 -9.17 -24.96
N LEU A 36 2.22 -8.15 -25.75
CA LEU A 36 1.85 -6.82 -25.26
C LEU A 36 0.58 -6.86 -24.40
N LEU A 37 -0.46 -7.58 -24.84
CA LEU A 37 -1.68 -7.78 -24.05
C LEU A 37 -1.41 -8.58 -22.77
N SER A 38 -0.52 -9.56 -22.82
CA SER A 38 -0.09 -10.33 -21.64
C SER A 38 0.66 -9.45 -20.64
N LEU A 39 1.56 -8.58 -21.10
CA LEU A 39 2.26 -7.59 -20.27
C LEU A 39 1.30 -6.59 -19.65
N LEU A 40 0.30 -6.14 -20.39
CA LEU A 40 -0.75 -5.27 -19.88
C LEU A 40 -1.53 -5.94 -18.74
N ALA A 41 -2.00 -7.18 -18.97
CA ALA A 41 -2.70 -7.95 -17.94
C ALA A 41 -1.82 -8.17 -16.70
N TRP A 42 -0.55 -8.51 -16.90
CA TRP A 42 0.42 -8.65 -15.82
C TRP A 42 0.60 -7.36 -15.03
N SER A 43 0.66 -6.22 -15.71
CA SER A 43 0.76 -4.92 -15.06
C SER A 43 -0.43 -4.63 -14.14
N PHE A 44 -1.66 -5.00 -14.54
CA PHE A 44 -2.82 -4.82 -13.68
C PHE A 44 -2.76 -5.71 -12.44
N ILE A 45 -2.30 -6.96 -12.60
CA ILE A 45 -2.09 -7.88 -11.47
C ILE A 45 -1.05 -7.31 -10.50
N GLU A 46 0.06 -6.77 -11.01
CA GLU A 46 1.07 -6.14 -10.17
C GLU A 46 0.57 -4.90 -9.44
N ILE A 47 -0.20 -4.04 -10.10
CA ILE A 47 -0.85 -2.89 -9.44
C ILE A 47 -1.79 -3.37 -8.34
N GLY A 48 -2.60 -4.40 -8.59
CA GLY A 48 -3.48 -4.99 -7.58
C GLY A 48 -2.71 -5.51 -6.36
N GLY A 49 -1.65 -6.28 -6.61
CA GLY A 49 -0.74 -6.76 -5.55
C GLY A 49 -0.08 -5.62 -4.78
N PHE A 50 0.38 -4.59 -5.49
CA PHE A 50 0.93 -3.37 -4.89
C PHE A 50 -0.07 -2.68 -3.94
N PHE A 51 -1.34 -2.53 -4.33
CA PHE A 51 -2.35 -1.95 -3.45
C PHE A 51 -2.62 -2.79 -2.20
N THR A 52 -2.55 -4.12 -2.31
CA THR A 52 -2.69 -4.99 -1.12
C THR A 52 -1.51 -4.85 -0.17
N GLU A 53 -0.28 -4.82 -0.69
CA GLU A 53 0.94 -4.62 0.09
C GLU A 53 0.95 -3.23 0.74
N TRP A 54 0.60 -2.19 -0.02
CA TRP A 54 0.53 -0.81 0.48
C TRP A 54 -0.38 -0.68 1.69
N ARG A 55 -1.55 -1.33 1.66
CA ARG A 55 -2.52 -1.29 2.76
C ARG A 55 -2.07 -2.13 3.96
N ALA A 56 -1.36 -3.23 3.71
CA ALA A 56 -0.86 -4.10 4.77
C ALA A 56 0.36 -3.51 5.49
N ARG A 57 1.12 -2.62 4.83
CA ARG A 57 2.31 -1.96 5.39
C ARG A 57 1.94 -0.88 6.42
N HIS A 58 1.89 -1.31 7.67
CA HIS A 58 2.06 -0.44 8.83
C HIS A 58 3.20 -1.05 9.66
N SER A 59 4.38 -0.45 9.55
CA SER A 59 5.57 -0.85 10.32
C SER A 59 5.83 0.23 11.35
N ASP A 60 5.44 -0.03 12.59
CA ASP A 60 5.82 0.80 13.72
C ASP A 60 7.23 0.36 14.12
N PHE A 61 8.24 1.13 13.71
CA PHE A 61 9.66 0.83 13.96
C PHE A 61 9.92 0.49 15.44
N TRP A 62 9.34 1.27 16.34
CA TRP A 62 9.47 1.11 17.79
C TRP A 62 8.93 -0.24 18.31
N LEU A 63 7.89 -0.78 17.66
CA LEU A 63 7.31 -2.08 18.02
C LEU A 63 8.23 -3.24 17.63
N ILE A 64 8.97 -3.08 16.53
CA ILE A 64 9.97 -4.06 16.05
C ILE A 64 11.21 -4.03 16.95
N GLU A 65 11.71 -2.84 17.28
CA GLU A 65 12.87 -2.65 18.16
C GLU A 65 12.64 -3.27 19.55
N ASN A 66 11.50 -2.99 20.18
CA ASN A 66 11.15 -3.61 21.46
C ASN A 66 10.95 -5.12 21.38
N GLY A 67 10.44 -5.62 20.25
CA GLY A 67 10.34 -7.05 19.98
C GLY A 67 11.73 -7.71 19.92
N ALA A 68 12.67 -7.08 19.23
CA ALA A 68 14.06 -7.54 19.11
C ALA A 68 14.80 -7.52 20.46
N LEU A 69 14.62 -6.45 21.26
CA LEU A 69 15.22 -6.36 22.59
C LEU A 69 14.68 -7.43 23.56
N LYS A 70 13.36 -7.67 23.55
CA LYS A 70 12.75 -8.76 24.34
C LYS A 70 13.25 -10.13 23.88
N ALA A 71 13.40 -10.33 22.57
CA ALA A 71 13.95 -11.54 21.99
C ALA A 71 15.42 -11.75 22.42
N LYS A 72 16.26 -10.70 22.44
CA LYS A 72 17.65 -10.80 22.94
C LYS A 72 17.70 -11.27 24.40
N GLY A 73 16.88 -10.69 25.27
CA GLY A 73 16.79 -11.13 26.68
C GLY A 73 16.36 -12.59 26.83
N SER A 74 15.47 -13.09 25.97
CA SER A 74 15.09 -14.51 25.96
C SER A 74 16.16 -15.44 25.35
N MET A 75 16.97 -14.95 24.40
CA MET A 75 18.14 -15.68 23.89
C MET A 75 19.21 -15.87 24.98
N GLU A 76 19.47 -14.84 25.80
CA GLU A 76 20.37 -14.94 26.96
C GLU A 76 19.87 -15.95 28.00
N ALA A 77 18.54 -16.14 28.09
CA ALA A 77 17.91 -17.16 28.92
C ALA A 77 17.88 -18.57 28.29
N ASN A 78 18.50 -18.79 27.12
CA ASN A 78 18.50 -20.04 26.34
C ASN A 78 17.11 -20.53 25.90
N ASP A 79 16.10 -19.67 25.85
CA ASP A 79 14.73 -20.01 25.44
C ASP A 79 14.45 -19.56 24.00
N PHE A 80 15.08 -20.26 23.05
CA PHE A 80 14.99 -19.94 21.62
C PHE A 80 13.59 -20.16 21.04
N ALA A 81 12.76 -21.00 21.66
CA ALA A 81 11.38 -21.23 21.20
C ALA A 81 10.52 -19.97 21.42
N ASN A 82 10.69 -19.30 22.56
CA ASN A 82 10.02 -18.04 22.84
C ASN A 82 10.53 -16.88 21.96
N VAL A 83 11.81 -16.90 21.57
CA VAL A 83 12.41 -15.89 20.66
C VAL A 83 11.69 -15.87 19.31
N ALA A 84 11.50 -17.03 18.68
CA ALA A 84 10.80 -17.12 17.39
C ALA A 84 9.34 -16.65 17.48
N VAL A 85 8.65 -16.95 18.60
CA VAL A 85 7.27 -16.53 18.85
C VAL A 85 7.16 -15.02 19.05
N ILE A 86 8.09 -14.43 19.83
CA ILE A 86 8.18 -12.99 20.06
C ILE A 86 8.40 -12.28 18.71
N LEU A 87 9.41 -12.69 17.96
CA LEU A 87 9.73 -12.08 16.66
C LEU A 87 8.56 -12.21 15.66
N LYS A 88 7.90 -13.39 15.58
CA LYS A 88 6.71 -13.59 14.73
C LYS A 88 5.52 -12.70 15.12
N LYS A 89 5.40 -12.32 16.40
CA LYS A 89 4.31 -11.46 16.91
C LYS A 89 4.52 -9.99 16.57
N PHE A 90 5.77 -9.52 16.53
CA PHE A 90 6.11 -8.11 16.35
C PHE A 90 6.42 -7.74 14.89
N CYS A 91 6.65 -8.71 14.01
CA CYS A 91 6.93 -8.44 12.60
C CYS A 91 5.68 -8.40 11.72
N SER A 92 5.44 -7.25 11.10
CA SER A 92 4.23 -6.97 10.31
C SER A 92 4.37 -7.25 8.80
N ASN A 93 5.60 -7.40 8.29
CA ASN A 93 5.87 -7.48 6.86
C ASN A 93 6.31 -8.88 6.38
N ARG A 94 5.98 -9.21 5.13
CA ARG A 94 6.25 -10.53 4.53
C ARG A 94 7.72 -10.93 4.53
N PHE A 95 8.64 -9.97 4.35
CA PHE A 95 10.09 -10.22 4.38
C PHE A 95 10.61 -10.46 5.79
N HIS A 96 10.10 -9.74 6.77
CA HIS A 96 10.41 -10.00 8.18
C HIS A 96 9.97 -11.41 8.59
N TYR A 97 8.76 -11.83 8.18
CA TYR A 97 8.31 -13.21 8.42
C TYR A 97 9.23 -14.24 7.74
N PHE A 98 9.66 -13.98 6.50
CA PHE A 98 10.58 -14.86 5.78
C PHE A 98 11.92 -15.03 6.52
N TYR A 99 12.52 -13.91 6.94
CA TYR A 99 13.76 -13.90 7.72
C TYR A 99 13.61 -14.66 9.04
N ILE A 100 12.58 -14.34 9.85
CA ILE A 100 12.37 -14.99 11.15
C ILE A 100 12.09 -16.48 11.00
N ASN A 101 11.32 -16.88 9.98
CA ASN A 101 11.02 -18.28 9.78
C ASN A 101 12.29 -19.08 9.44
N HIS A 102 13.15 -18.55 8.56
CA HIS A 102 14.42 -19.20 8.24
C HIS A 102 15.38 -19.18 9.43
N LEU A 103 15.41 -18.10 10.21
CA LEU A 103 16.19 -18.01 11.44
C LEU A 103 15.74 -19.06 12.47
N SER A 104 14.43 -19.33 12.59
CA SER A 104 13.90 -20.37 13.48
C SER A 104 14.17 -21.80 13.00
N GLU A 105 14.45 -22.03 11.72
CA GLU A 105 14.83 -23.35 11.21
C GLU A 105 16.26 -23.74 11.61
N PHE A 106 17.11 -22.76 11.94
CA PHE A 106 18.48 -22.98 12.43
C PHE A 106 18.57 -23.04 13.96
N GLN A 107 17.45 -23.22 14.65
CA GLN A 107 17.35 -23.09 16.10
C GLN A 107 18.18 -24.14 16.88
N ASP A 108 18.35 -25.34 16.34
CA ASP A 108 19.10 -26.41 17.01
C ASP A 108 20.64 -26.21 16.93
N ASP A 109 21.12 -25.33 16.06
CA ASP A 109 22.54 -25.09 15.78
C ASP A 109 23.12 -23.85 16.49
N PHE A 110 22.35 -23.18 17.35
CA PHE A 110 22.76 -21.98 18.10
C PHE A 110 23.92 -22.19 19.09
N HIS A 111 24.41 -23.43 19.24
CA HIS A 111 25.53 -23.75 20.13
C HIS A 111 26.89 -23.21 19.68
N ASN A 112 27.09 -22.91 18.38
CA ASN A 112 28.36 -22.42 17.86
C ASN A 112 28.24 -20.96 17.37
N LYS A 113 28.61 -20.00 18.23
CA LYS A 113 28.49 -18.55 17.97
C LYS A 113 29.19 -18.12 16.68
N ASP A 114 30.39 -18.62 16.39
CA ASP A 114 31.14 -18.23 15.20
C ASP A 114 30.45 -18.66 13.89
N LEU A 115 29.89 -19.87 13.87
CA LEU A 115 29.15 -20.39 12.70
C LEU A 115 27.79 -19.69 12.52
N MET A 116 27.20 -19.25 13.62
CA MET A 116 25.91 -18.58 13.64
C MET A 116 25.98 -17.18 12.99
N HIS A 117 27.00 -16.38 13.29
CA HIS A 117 27.21 -15.09 12.60
C HIS A 117 27.32 -15.25 11.08
N LEU A 118 28.07 -16.27 10.61
CA LEU A 118 28.22 -16.56 9.18
C LEU A 118 26.90 -16.99 8.52
N ARG A 119 26.06 -17.76 9.24
CA ARG A 119 24.74 -18.18 8.73
C ARG A 119 23.75 -17.02 8.66
N VAL A 120 23.77 -16.13 9.64
CA VAL A 120 22.94 -14.93 9.67
C VAL A 120 23.29 -14.00 8.52
N GLU A 121 24.60 -13.75 8.30
CA GLU A 121 25.08 -12.99 7.15
C GLU A 121 24.62 -13.60 5.82
N LYS A 122 24.74 -14.93 5.69
CA LYS A 122 24.22 -15.63 4.50
C LYS A 122 22.71 -15.46 4.35
N LEU A 123 21.94 -15.49 5.43
CA LEU A 123 20.49 -15.30 5.40
C LEU A 123 20.09 -13.87 4.98
N LEU A 124 20.85 -12.86 5.40
CA LEU A 124 20.68 -11.48 4.94
C LEU A 124 20.90 -11.39 3.42
N GLN A 125 21.97 -12.02 2.91
CA GLN A 125 22.24 -12.09 1.47
C GLN A 125 21.13 -12.80 0.69
N GLU A 126 20.54 -13.87 1.25
CA GLU A 126 19.38 -14.56 0.66
C GLU A 126 18.13 -13.66 0.64
N CYS A 127 17.91 -12.84 1.68
CA CYS A 127 16.83 -11.86 1.71
C CYS A 127 17.00 -10.80 0.63
N ASP A 128 18.22 -10.26 0.45
CA ASP A 128 18.55 -9.33 -0.62
C ASP A 128 18.30 -9.91 -2.02
N ALA A 129 18.75 -11.15 -2.24
CA ALA A 129 18.55 -11.84 -3.51
C ALA A 129 17.05 -12.01 -3.83
N GLU A 130 16.22 -12.33 -2.83
CA GLU A 130 14.77 -12.45 -2.99
C GLU A 130 14.08 -11.09 -3.21
N ILE A 131 14.58 -10.00 -2.61
CA ILE A 131 14.14 -8.63 -2.90
C ILE A 131 14.40 -8.29 -4.37
N ILE A 132 15.63 -8.52 -4.85
CA ILE A 132 16.04 -8.24 -6.23
C ILE A 132 15.15 -9.02 -7.21
N LYS A 133 14.99 -10.33 -7.02
CA LYS A 133 14.16 -11.22 -7.86
C LYS A 133 12.70 -10.79 -7.95
N LYS A 134 12.15 -10.20 -6.88
CA LYS A 134 10.79 -9.64 -6.91
C LYS A 134 10.72 -8.33 -7.69
N LEU A 135 11.72 -7.45 -7.56
CA LEU A 135 11.79 -6.19 -8.30
C LEU A 135 12.03 -6.40 -9.80
N GLU A 136 12.75 -7.46 -10.17
CA GLU A 136 13.02 -7.82 -11.57
C GLU A 136 11.74 -7.96 -12.40
N LYS A 137 10.67 -8.51 -11.83
CA LYS A 137 9.39 -8.69 -12.54
C LYS A 137 8.79 -7.34 -12.95
N SER A 138 8.67 -6.40 -12.01
CA SER A 138 8.16 -5.05 -12.27
C SER A 138 9.09 -4.26 -13.20
N ARG A 139 10.42 -4.39 -13.02
CA ARG A 139 11.43 -3.75 -13.89
C ARG A 139 11.41 -4.32 -15.31
N PHE A 140 11.11 -5.61 -15.47
CA PHE A 140 10.96 -6.24 -16.77
C PHE A 140 9.75 -5.67 -17.50
N VAL A 141 8.58 -5.61 -16.86
CA VAL A 141 7.37 -5.00 -17.46
C VAL A 141 7.61 -3.54 -17.85
N ALA A 142 8.29 -2.79 -16.98
CA ALA A 142 8.63 -1.38 -17.22
C ALA A 142 9.45 -1.16 -18.52
N LYS A 143 10.37 -2.08 -18.82
CA LYS A 143 11.23 -2.02 -20.02
C LYS A 143 10.59 -2.67 -21.24
N ALA A 144 9.97 -3.84 -21.05
CA ALA A 144 9.41 -4.65 -22.12
C ALA A 144 8.15 -3.99 -22.73
N GLY A 145 7.29 -3.36 -21.91
CA GLY A 145 6.05 -2.73 -22.38
C GLY A 145 6.29 -1.74 -23.54
N PRO A 146 7.12 -0.69 -23.36
CA PRO A 146 7.43 0.27 -24.42
C PRO A 146 8.15 -0.36 -25.62
N MET A 147 9.03 -1.35 -25.39
CA MET A 147 9.74 -2.04 -26.47
C MET A 147 8.79 -2.81 -27.40
N PHE A 148 7.87 -3.59 -26.83
CA PHE A 148 6.85 -4.30 -27.62
C PHE A 148 5.83 -3.34 -28.22
N GLY A 149 5.52 -2.22 -27.57
CA GLY A 149 4.66 -1.18 -28.12
C GLY A 149 5.25 -0.52 -29.38
N LEU A 150 6.55 -0.22 -29.35
CA LEU A 150 7.30 0.30 -30.49
C LEU A 150 7.45 -0.74 -31.60
N MET A 151 7.67 -2.02 -31.27
CA MET A 151 7.66 -3.08 -32.28
C MET A 151 6.27 -3.21 -32.93
N GLY A 152 5.21 -3.05 -32.14
CA GLY A 152 3.83 -3.05 -32.61
C GLY A 152 3.48 -1.90 -33.55
N THR A 153 4.22 -0.78 -33.57
CA THR A 153 4.03 0.28 -34.59
C THR A 153 4.78 -0.01 -35.87
N LEU A 154 6.01 -0.48 -35.76
CA LEU A 154 6.91 -0.60 -36.89
C LEU A 154 6.51 -1.74 -37.83
N ILE A 155 5.93 -2.82 -37.29
CA ILE A 155 5.47 -3.96 -38.10
C ILE A 155 4.30 -3.58 -39.05
N PRO A 156 3.15 -3.05 -38.57
CA PRO A 156 2.02 -2.71 -39.44
C PRO A 156 2.27 -1.48 -40.32
N MET A 157 3.29 -0.66 -40.01
CA MET A 157 3.67 0.47 -40.88
C MET A 157 4.10 0.03 -42.29
N GLY A 158 4.72 -1.15 -42.45
CA GLY A 158 5.11 -1.68 -43.75
C GLY A 158 3.90 -1.90 -44.68
N PRO A 159 2.92 -2.75 -44.28
CA PRO A 159 1.67 -2.93 -44.99
C PRO A 159 0.88 -1.63 -45.19
N ALA A 160 0.88 -0.73 -44.20
CA ALA A 160 0.18 0.56 -44.28
C ALA A 160 0.71 1.45 -45.41
N LEU A 161 2.03 1.64 -45.49
CA LEU A 161 2.68 2.44 -46.55
C LEU A 161 2.54 1.78 -47.93
N ALA A 162 2.58 0.44 -47.98
CA ALA A 162 2.34 -0.30 -49.21
C ALA A 162 0.88 -0.15 -49.70
N GLY A 163 -0.10 -0.11 -48.79
CA GLY A 163 -1.50 0.17 -49.09
C GLY A 163 -1.70 1.59 -49.63
N LEU A 164 -1.04 2.58 -49.02
CA LEU A 164 -1.05 3.96 -49.50
C LEU A 164 -0.51 4.08 -50.93
N ALA A 165 0.59 3.41 -51.25
CA ALA A 165 1.15 3.40 -52.61
C ALA A 165 0.19 2.80 -53.66
N ARG A 166 -0.78 1.99 -53.24
CA ARG A 166 -1.82 1.39 -54.09
C ARG A 166 -3.15 2.18 -54.09
N GLY A 167 -3.25 3.26 -53.32
CA GLY A 167 -4.48 4.03 -53.15
C GLY A 167 -5.51 3.38 -52.22
N ASP A 168 -5.13 2.35 -51.45
CA ASP A 168 -6.01 1.68 -50.49
C ASP A 168 -5.93 2.35 -49.12
N ILE A 169 -6.83 3.33 -48.91
CA ILE A 169 -6.93 4.11 -47.68
C ILE A 169 -7.49 3.27 -46.53
N GLN A 170 -8.27 2.22 -46.80
CA GLN A 170 -8.87 1.39 -45.77
C GLN A 170 -7.80 0.55 -45.06
N THR A 171 -6.98 -0.16 -45.84
CA THR A 171 -5.84 -0.93 -45.31
C THR A 171 -4.84 -0.03 -44.57
N LEU A 172 -4.62 1.20 -45.06
CA LEU A 172 -3.81 2.18 -44.36
C LEU A 172 -4.39 2.53 -42.97
N SER A 173 -5.68 2.85 -42.92
CA SER A 173 -6.37 3.22 -41.68
C SER A 173 -6.33 2.12 -40.64
N ASP A 174 -6.67 0.88 -41.02
CA ASP A 174 -6.77 -0.24 -40.08
C ASP A 174 -5.39 -0.59 -39.46
N ASN A 175 -4.33 -0.56 -40.27
CA ASN A 175 -2.97 -0.79 -39.78
C ASN A 175 -2.48 0.35 -38.88
N LEU A 176 -2.87 1.60 -39.13
CA LEU A 176 -2.53 2.74 -38.27
C LEU A 176 -3.23 2.69 -36.92
N ILE A 177 -4.50 2.28 -36.87
CA ILE A 177 -5.23 2.12 -35.60
C ILE A 177 -4.51 1.10 -34.72
N ILE A 178 -4.11 -0.04 -35.30
CA ILE A 178 -3.34 -1.07 -34.58
C ILE A 178 -1.99 -0.50 -34.13
N ALA A 179 -1.24 0.16 -35.01
CA ALA A 179 0.07 0.73 -34.70
C ALA A 179 0.02 1.72 -33.52
N PHE A 180 -0.84 2.72 -33.59
CA PHE A 180 -0.94 3.73 -32.53
C PHE A 180 -1.49 3.12 -31.24
N GLY A 181 -2.47 2.21 -31.34
CA GLY A 181 -3.02 1.49 -30.20
C GLY A 181 -1.97 0.70 -29.42
N THR A 182 -1.10 -0.04 -30.10
CA THR A 182 -0.04 -0.82 -29.43
C THR A 182 0.97 0.07 -28.72
N THR A 183 1.23 1.28 -29.21
CA THR A 183 2.11 2.25 -28.53
C THR A 183 1.52 2.72 -27.22
N VAL A 184 0.25 3.14 -27.26
CA VAL A 184 -0.45 3.65 -26.07
C VAL A 184 -0.51 2.57 -25.00
N VAL A 185 -0.86 1.34 -25.38
CA VAL A 185 -0.91 0.19 -24.47
C VAL A 185 0.48 -0.16 -23.94
N GLY A 186 1.50 -0.19 -24.79
CA GLY A 186 2.87 -0.49 -24.40
C GLY A 186 3.47 0.53 -23.43
N LEU A 187 3.24 1.83 -23.69
CA LEU A 187 3.62 2.90 -22.77
C LEU A 187 2.86 2.81 -21.45
N MET A 188 1.55 2.54 -21.49
CA MET A 188 0.75 2.40 -20.28
C MET A 188 1.28 1.29 -19.38
N ALA A 189 1.55 0.10 -19.95
CA ALA A 189 2.14 -1.03 -19.23
C ALA A 189 3.57 -0.72 -18.71
N GLY A 190 4.36 0.02 -19.48
CA GLY A 190 5.71 0.44 -19.07
C GLY A 190 5.69 1.40 -17.88
N VAL A 191 4.85 2.43 -17.94
CA VAL A 191 4.72 3.45 -16.89
C VAL A 191 4.20 2.84 -15.60
N SER A 192 3.18 1.98 -15.66
CA SER A 192 2.66 1.29 -14.48
C SER A 192 3.69 0.35 -13.85
N GLY A 193 4.39 -0.45 -14.65
CA GLY A 193 5.48 -1.31 -14.18
C GLY A 193 6.60 -0.51 -13.52
N HIS A 194 6.99 0.62 -14.12
CA HIS A 194 8.01 1.50 -13.56
C HIS A 194 7.58 2.13 -12.23
N MET A 195 6.34 2.62 -12.15
CA MET A 195 5.78 3.20 -10.93
C MET A 195 5.76 2.19 -9.78
N VAL A 196 5.31 0.96 -10.02
CA VAL A 196 5.31 -0.11 -9.02
C VAL A 196 6.73 -0.46 -8.59
N ALA A 197 7.67 -0.59 -9.54
CA ALA A 197 9.07 -0.87 -9.25
C ALA A 197 9.70 0.22 -8.36
N MET A 198 9.50 1.50 -8.71
CA MET A 198 10.06 2.65 -7.97
C MET A 198 9.60 2.66 -6.51
N ILE A 199 8.32 2.41 -6.24
CA ILE A 199 7.79 2.45 -4.88
C ILE A 199 8.23 1.22 -4.08
N ARG A 200 8.18 0.03 -4.69
CA ARG A 200 8.61 -1.21 -4.04
C ARG A 200 10.09 -1.20 -3.70
N ASP A 201 10.94 -0.64 -4.56
CA ASP A 201 12.38 -0.49 -4.32
C ASP A 201 12.62 0.23 -2.99
N ARG A 202 11.99 1.40 -2.81
CA ARG A 202 12.10 2.17 -1.57
C ARG A 202 11.57 1.42 -0.34
N TRP A 203 10.48 0.67 -0.47
CA TRP A 203 9.93 -0.11 0.65
C TRP A 203 10.80 -1.29 1.01
N TYR A 204 11.34 -2.01 0.03
CA TYR A 204 12.16 -3.19 0.27
C TYR A 204 13.54 -2.83 0.79
N THR A 205 14.13 -1.71 0.37
CA THR A 205 15.35 -1.18 0.99
C THR A 205 15.14 -0.85 2.47
N LYS A 206 13.97 -0.29 2.82
CA LYS A 206 13.62 -0.06 4.23
C LYS A 206 13.43 -1.38 4.99
N ASP A 207 12.70 -2.33 4.40
CA ASP A 207 12.50 -3.66 5.01
C ASP A 207 13.83 -4.39 5.24
N MET A 208 14.79 -4.29 4.31
CA MET A 208 16.12 -4.87 4.46
C MET A 208 16.90 -4.20 5.60
N SER A 209 16.91 -2.86 5.64
CA SER A 209 17.56 -2.11 6.72
C SER A 209 16.96 -2.44 8.10
N ASP A 210 15.64 -2.60 8.18
CA ASP A 210 14.96 -3.01 9.42
C ASP A 210 15.39 -4.44 9.83
N ILE A 211 15.54 -5.38 8.88
CA ILE A 211 16.01 -6.76 9.14
C ILE A 211 17.48 -6.78 9.59
N GLU A 212 18.37 -6.02 8.93
CA GLU A 212 19.78 -5.87 9.33
C GLU A 212 19.88 -5.32 10.76
N TYR A 213 19.08 -4.32 11.09
CA TYR A 213 19.04 -3.74 12.42
C TYR A 213 18.60 -4.74 13.50
N ILE A 214 17.55 -5.53 13.22
CA ILE A 214 17.11 -6.61 14.12
C ILE A 214 18.21 -7.66 14.29
N SER A 215 18.86 -8.04 13.20
CA SER A 215 19.98 -8.99 13.18
C SER A 215 21.12 -8.51 14.07
N GLU A 216 21.51 -7.24 13.96
CA GLU A 216 22.54 -6.63 14.79
C GLU A 216 22.12 -6.64 16.27
N ILE A 217 20.89 -6.26 16.61
CA ILE A 217 20.42 -6.30 18.00
C ILE A 217 20.53 -7.72 18.60
N LEU A 218 20.03 -8.72 17.86
CA LEU A 218 19.96 -10.11 18.33
C LEU A 218 21.34 -10.75 18.52
N PHE A 219 22.30 -10.41 17.64
CA PHE A 219 23.56 -11.14 17.55
C PHE A 219 24.80 -10.34 17.92
N SER A 220 24.73 -9.01 18.06
CA SER A 220 25.89 -8.21 18.44
C SER A 220 26.39 -8.57 19.85
N GLU A 221 27.69 -8.85 19.96
CA GLU A 221 28.42 -9.10 21.22
C GLU A 221 28.59 -7.85 22.07
N HIS A 222 28.33 -6.67 21.51
CA HIS A 222 28.26 -5.47 22.32
C HIS A 222 27.09 -5.61 23.29
N VAL A 223 27.42 -5.61 24.59
CA VAL A 223 26.51 -5.25 25.66
C VAL A 223 26.04 -3.85 25.30
N ILE A 224 24.90 -3.78 24.60
CA ILE A 224 24.17 -2.53 24.48
C ILE A 224 23.67 -2.29 25.90
N ASN A 225 24.51 -1.67 26.73
CA ASN A 225 24.05 -0.90 27.87
C ASN A 225 23.27 0.24 27.25
N ILE A 226 22.03 -0.07 26.86
CA ILE A 226 20.99 0.94 26.80
C ILE A 226 20.83 1.34 28.27
N GLU A 227 21.73 2.20 28.77
CA GLU A 227 21.31 3.21 29.74
C GLU A 227 20.05 3.78 29.13
N LYS A 228 18.90 3.37 29.68
CA LYS A 228 17.54 3.71 29.25
C LYS A 228 17.57 5.07 28.54
N SER A 229 17.73 5.10 27.22
CA SER A 229 17.72 6.33 26.45
C SER A 229 16.25 6.68 26.28
N LYS A 230 15.66 7.08 27.40
CA LYS A 230 14.59 8.04 27.59
C LYS A 230 13.57 8.15 26.43
N GLN A 231 12.75 7.12 26.27
CA GLN A 231 11.30 7.26 26.06
C GLN A 231 10.62 5.93 26.49
N PRO A 232 9.42 5.95 27.10
CA PRO A 232 9.13 5.20 28.31
C PRO A 232 8.82 3.74 27.97
N ASP A 233 9.17 2.87 28.92
CA ASP A 233 8.54 1.56 29.08
C ASP A 233 7.02 1.69 28.85
N PRO A 234 6.36 0.81 28.08
CA PRO A 234 4.90 0.74 28.04
C PRO A 234 4.27 0.68 29.44
N ASP A 235 5.06 0.23 30.43
CA ASP A 235 4.69 0.19 31.84
C ASP A 235 5.20 1.41 32.67
N GLU A 236 6.09 2.29 32.14
CA GLU A 236 6.46 3.63 32.72
C GLU A 236 5.65 4.81 32.13
N LEU A 237 4.76 4.57 31.16
CA LEU A 237 3.77 5.58 30.73
C LEU A 237 2.59 5.72 31.71
N LEU A 238 2.68 5.07 32.88
CA LEU A 238 1.74 5.18 33.99
C LEU A 238 2.05 6.41 34.88
N LYS A 239 2.28 7.57 34.27
CA LYS A 239 2.45 8.83 35.02
C LYS A 239 1.93 10.08 34.33
N ASN A 240 0.93 9.93 33.48
CA ASN A 240 -0.02 10.99 33.17
C ASN A 240 -1.40 10.35 33.13
N ASP A 241 -2.04 10.16 34.29
CA ASP A 241 -3.49 9.99 34.50
C ASP A 241 -4.34 9.51 33.29
N ILE A 242 -3.90 8.50 32.53
CA ILE A 242 -4.57 7.96 31.35
C ILE A 242 -4.25 6.46 31.33
N TYR A 243 -5.22 5.64 31.77
CA TYR A 243 -5.11 4.19 31.84
C TYR A 243 -5.10 3.54 30.45
N ASP A 244 -5.89 4.09 29.52
CA ASP A 244 -6.05 3.49 28.20
C ASP A 244 -6.70 4.44 27.19
N THR A 245 -6.48 4.15 25.91
CA THR A 245 -7.11 4.85 24.78
C THR A 245 -7.91 3.90 23.91
N VAL A 246 -9.15 4.30 23.60
CA VAL A 246 -10.04 3.56 22.70
C VAL A 246 -10.44 4.46 21.53
N LYS A 247 -10.06 4.04 20.32
CA LYS A 247 -10.42 4.73 19.08
C LYS A 247 -11.84 4.39 18.65
N VAL A 248 -12.66 5.41 18.46
CA VAL A 248 -14.07 5.29 18.07
C VAL A 248 -14.35 6.17 16.86
N SER A 249 -15.03 5.60 15.86
CA SER A 249 -15.45 6.33 14.66
C SER A 249 -16.97 6.49 14.62
N SER A 250 -17.45 7.71 14.43
CA SER A 250 -18.87 8.02 14.27
C SER A 250 -19.09 8.88 13.03
N ARG A 251 -19.89 8.40 12.08
CA ARG A 251 -20.29 9.13 10.84
C ARG A 251 -19.13 9.92 10.20
N PHE A 252 -18.00 9.26 9.95
CA PHE A 252 -16.80 9.80 9.28
C PHE A 252 -16.00 10.84 10.09
N VAL A 253 -16.28 10.93 11.39
CA VAL A 253 -15.47 11.64 12.38
C VAL A 253 -14.82 10.61 13.29
N TYR A 254 -13.53 10.78 13.54
CA TYR A 254 -12.73 9.95 14.40
C TYR A 254 -12.55 10.63 15.76
N TYR A 255 -12.77 9.85 16.80
CA TYR A 255 -12.65 10.25 18.20
C TYR A 255 -11.69 9.31 18.90
N ASP A 256 -10.83 9.87 19.72
CA ASP A 256 -10.06 9.12 20.71
C ASP A 256 -10.72 9.32 22.07
N ILE A 257 -11.02 8.20 22.73
CA ILE A 257 -11.52 8.18 24.09
C ILE A 257 -10.34 7.86 25.01
N PHE A 258 -9.97 8.83 25.83
CA PHE A 258 -8.94 8.72 26.86
C PHE A 258 -9.61 8.39 28.19
N PHE A 259 -9.17 7.32 28.85
CA PHE A 259 -9.67 6.92 30.17
C PHE A 259 -8.70 7.42 31.24
N THR A 260 -9.08 8.44 32.03
CA THR A 260 -8.30 8.92 33.17
C THR A 260 -8.74 8.23 34.47
N PRO A 261 -8.05 8.38 35.62
CA PRO A 261 -8.47 7.80 36.91
C PRO A 261 -9.81 8.31 37.44
N THR A 262 -10.23 9.50 37.01
CA THR A 262 -11.41 10.19 37.56
C THR A 262 -12.47 10.50 36.50
N SER A 263 -12.12 10.44 35.22
CA SER A 263 -13.00 10.84 34.12
C SER A 263 -12.68 10.16 32.79
N VAL A 264 -13.64 10.18 31.88
CA VAL A 264 -13.47 9.82 30.47
C VAL A 264 -13.41 11.12 29.66
N VAL A 265 -12.36 11.28 28.84
CA VAL A 265 -12.22 12.41 27.91
C VAL A 265 -12.43 11.91 26.49
N ILE A 266 -13.40 12.48 25.79
CA ILE A 266 -13.68 12.20 24.38
C ILE A 266 -13.10 13.35 23.57
N ALA A 267 -12.02 13.07 22.84
CA ALA A 267 -11.36 14.05 21.98
C ALA A 267 -11.65 13.77 20.51
N ARG A 268 -11.87 14.82 19.72
CA ARG A 268 -12.03 14.70 18.27
C ARG A 268 -10.66 14.73 17.60
N THR A 269 -10.35 13.66 16.88
CA THR A 269 -9.01 13.45 16.30
C THR A 269 -8.97 13.85 14.82
N ALA A 270 -10.01 13.51 14.04
CA ALA A 270 -10.11 13.94 12.65
C ALA A 270 -11.57 14.00 12.18
N GLY A 271 -11.85 14.94 11.28
CA GLY A 271 -13.12 14.96 10.56
C GLY A 271 -13.04 15.96 9.42
N SER A 272 -13.17 15.48 8.19
CA SER A 272 -13.24 16.32 7.00
C SER A 272 -14.69 16.40 6.52
N ILE A 273 -15.14 17.58 6.12
CA ILE A 273 -16.46 17.75 5.47
C ILE A 273 -16.49 16.96 4.14
N LEU A 274 -15.34 16.81 3.48
CA LEU A 274 -15.18 16.06 2.24
C LEU A 274 -15.25 14.53 2.39
N SER A 275 -15.14 13.97 3.60
CA SER A 275 -15.24 12.52 3.79
C SER A 275 -16.69 12.02 3.86
N GLN A 276 -17.69 12.92 3.85
CA GLN A 276 -19.10 12.55 3.85
C GLN A 276 -19.54 12.09 2.44
N PRO A 277 -20.04 10.86 2.29
CA PRO A 277 -20.41 10.31 0.98
C PRO A 277 -21.55 11.08 0.31
N LEU A 278 -22.41 11.75 1.09
CA LEU A 278 -23.55 12.53 0.60
C LEU A 278 -23.12 13.85 -0.06
N ILE A 279 -22.22 14.60 0.59
CA ILE A 279 -21.67 15.86 0.04
C ILE A 279 -20.87 15.56 -1.22
N LEU A 280 -20.12 14.46 -1.17
CA LEU A 280 -19.35 13.97 -2.29
C LEU A 280 -20.26 13.60 -3.48
N ALA A 281 -21.29 12.77 -3.25
CA ALA A 281 -22.26 12.38 -4.28
C ALA A 281 -23.00 13.58 -4.90
N ALA A 282 -23.28 14.63 -4.10
CA ALA A 282 -23.85 15.87 -4.59
C ALA A 282 -22.87 16.62 -5.50
N LEU A 283 -21.60 16.76 -5.08
CA LEU A 283 -20.54 17.36 -5.92
C LEU A 283 -20.37 16.59 -7.24
N PHE A 284 -20.41 15.26 -7.19
CA PHE A 284 -20.38 14.37 -8.37
C PHE A 284 -21.54 14.63 -9.30
N SER A 285 -22.76 14.73 -8.77
CA SER A 285 -23.94 15.02 -9.59
C SER A 285 -23.80 16.38 -10.26
N VAL A 286 -23.33 17.41 -9.54
CA VAL A 286 -23.14 18.75 -10.10
C VAL A 286 -22.09 18.74 -11.22
N VAL A 287 -20.93 18.12 -10.99
CA VAL A 287 -19.86 18.04 -12.01
C VAL A 287 -20.35 17.28 -13.24
N ASN A 288 -21.01 16.13 -13.06
CA ASN A 288 -21.53 15.33 -14.17
C ASN A 288 -22.62 16.08 -14.96
N ILE A 289 -23.52 16.82 -14.29
CA ILE A 289 -24.55 17.63 -14.94
C ILE A 289 -23.91 18.76 -15.76
N VAL A 290 -22.94 19.48 -15.21
CA VAL A 290 -22.24 20.57 -15.92
C VAL A 290 -21.57 20.07 -17.19
N ILE A 291 -20.90 18.92 -17.12
CA ILE A 291 -20.24 18.30 -18.27
C ILE A 291 -21.26 17.87 -19.33
N LEU A 292 -22.40 17.32 -18.92
CA LEU A 292 -23.45 16.89 -19.84
C LEU A 292 -24.05 18.10 -20.58
N VAL A 293 -24.27 19.21 -19.89
CA VAL A 293 -24.73 20.47 -20.48
C VAL A 293 -23.70 21.06 -21.46
N ILE A 294 -22.42 21.02 -21.13
CA ILE A 294 -21.34 21.50 -22.04
C ILE A 294 -21.24 20.62 -23.29
N ALA A 295 -21.41 19.30 -23.14
CA ALA A 295 -21.40 18.37 -24.26
C ALA A 295 -22.61 18.59 -25.19
N GLU A 296 -23.78 18.86 -24.63
CA GLU A 296 -25.01 19.15 -25.39
C GLU A 296 -24.96 20.53 -26.07
N ALA A 297 -24.20 21.48 -25.51
CA ALA A 297 -23.93 22.79 -26.11
C ALA A 297 -22.93 22.76 -27.28
N GLY A 298 -22.44 21.58 -27.70
CA GLY A 298 -21.66 21.41 -28.93
C GLY A 298 -20.18 21.82 -28.83
N TYR A 299 -19.65 22.01 -27.63
CA TYR A 299 -18.26 22.44 -27.41
C TYR A 299 -17.23 21.29 -27.38
N THR A 300 -17.63 20.03 -27.59
CA THR A 300 -16.74 18.87 -27.44
C THR A 300 -16.71 17.96 -28.67
N ALA A 301 -15.50 17.60 -29.13
CA ALA A 301 -15.27 16.75 -30.31
C ALA A 301 -15.26 15.23 -30.03
N LEU A 302 -15.36 14.81 -28.76
CA LEU A 302 -15.29 13.41 -28.33
C LEU A 302 -16.67 12.88 -27.90
N PRO A 303 -16.94 11.57 -28.02
CA PRO A 303 -18.18 10.98 -27.52
C PRO A 303 -18.35 11.21 -26.02
N SER A 304 -19.55 11.65 -25.61
CA SER A 304 -19.87 12.04 -24.23
C SER A 304 -19.57 10.96 -23.18
N TYR A 305 -19.70 9.68 -23.55
CA TYR A 305 -19.42 8.55 -22.65
C TYR A 305 -17.94 8.45 -22.23
N LEU A 306 -17.00 8.85 -23.10
CA LEU A 306 -15.56 8.74 -22.81
C LEU A 306 -15.09 9.82 -21.84
N TYR A 307 -15.69 11.01 -21.93
CA TYR A 307 -15.40 12.13 -21.03
C TYR A 307 -15.95 11.87 -19.62
N LEU A 308 -17.16 11.33 -19.56
CA LEU A 308 -17.79 10.95 -18.29
C LEU A 308 -17.01 9.85 -17.57
N THR A 309 -16.51 8.83 -18.28
CA THR A 309 -15.73 7.75 -17.66
C THR A 309 -14.39 8.25 -17.14
N PHE A 310 -13.67 9.08 -17.91
CA PHE A 310 -12.39 9.65 -17.49
C PHE A 310 -12.52 10.54 -16.24
N ILE A 311 -13.52 11.43 -16.22
CA ILE A 311 -13.72 12.34 -15.08
C ILE A 311 -14.19 11.59 -13.84
N ASN A 312 -15.09 10.60 -13.99
CA ASN A 312 -15.49 9.76 -12.86
C ASN A 312 -14.29 8.97 -12.30
N LEU A 313 -13.36 8.50 -13.15
CA LEU A 313 -12.13 7.83 -12.72
C LEU A 313 -11.18 8.80 -11.97
N LEU A 314 -10.94 9.99 -12.52
CA LEU A 314 -10.10 11.04 -11.90
C LEU A 314 -10.64 11.41 -10.52
N MET A 315 -11.94 11.65 -10.44
CA MET A 315 -12.61 11.99 -9.20
C MET A 315 -12.54 10.85 -8.19
N LEU A 316 -12.67 9.58 -8.62
CA LEU A 316 -12.51 8.42 -7.74
C LEU A 316 -11.10 8.33 -7.14
N ILE A 317 -10.07 8.67 -7.90
CA ILE A 317 -8.69 8.78 -7.41
C ILE A 317 -8.56 9.89 -6.37
N ILE A 318 -9.16 11.07 -6.60
CA ILE A 318 -9.17 12.19 -5.65
C ILE A 318 -9.87 11.79 -4.35
N ILE A 319 -10.97 11.03 -4.39
CA ILE A 319 -11.62 10.51 -3.18
C ILE A 319 -10.66 9.62 -2.40
N LEU A 320 -10.10 8.60 -3.05
CA LEU A 320 -9.20 7.63 -2.43
C LEU A 320 -8.02 8.34 -1.77
N TYR A 321 -7.48 9.36 -2.45
CA TYR A 321 -6.41 10.20 -1.92
C TYR A 321 -6.86 11.04 -0.73
N SER A 322 -8.03 11.69 -0.78
CA SER A 322 -8.54 12.49 0.34
C SER A 322 -8.83 11.63 1.58
N LEU A 323 -9.38 10.43 1.40
CA LEU A 323 -9.65 9.45 2.46
C LEU A 323 -8.36 8.93 3.08
N PHE A 324 -7.34 8.71 2.25
CA PHE A 324 -6.01 8.32 2.72
C PHE A 324 -5.37 9.43 3.57
N LEU A 325 -5.41 10.68 3.10
CA LEU A 325 -4.92 11.84 3.85
C LEU A 325 -5.66 12.04 5.17
N THR A 326 -7.00 11.86 5.19
CA THR A 326 -7.77 12.02 6.43
C THR A 326 -7.38 10.98 7.48
N ARG A 327 -7.04 9.76 7.07
CA ARG A 327 -6.57 8.70 7.98
C ARG A 327 -5.16 8.96 8.52
N GLU A 328 -4.26 9.47 7.69
CA GLU A 328 -2.91 9.81 8.18
C GLU A 328 -2.96 11.01 9.14
N HIS A 329 -3.78 12.02 8.84
CA HIS A 329 -3.97 13.16 9.75
C HIS A 329 -4.63 12.74 11.07
N GLU A 330 -5.57 11.80 11.06
CA GLU A 330 -6.13 11.19 12.28
C GLU A 330 -5.02 10.55 13.14
N LYS A 331 -4.10 9.79 12.54
CA LYS A 331 -3.04 9.12 13.31
C LYS A 331 -2.10 10.12 13.96
N GLN A 332 -1.66 11.13 13.22
CA GLN A 332 -0.77 12.18 13.73
C GLN A 332 -1.43 12.95 14.87
N LYS A 333 -2.67 13.39 14.68
CA LYS A 333 -3.39 14.15 15.71
C LYS A 333 -3.75 13.29 16.93
N SER A 334 -3.97 11.98 16.74
CA SER A 334 -4.15 11.01 17.82
C SER A 334 -2.90 10.90 18.68
N TYR A 335 -1.74 10.85 18.03
CA TYR A 335 -0.44 10.81 18.68
C TYR A 335 -0.17 12.12 19.45
N GLU A 336 -0.35 13.28 18.81
CA GLU A 336 -0.22 14.60 19.45
C GLU A 336 -1.14 14.74 20.67
N LEU A 337 -2.40 14.29 20.58
CA LEU A 337 -3.36 14.34 21.69
C LEU A 337 -3.01 13.36 22.82
N SER A 338 -2.31 12.27 22.53
CA SER A 338 -1.86 11.32 23.55
C SER A 338 -0.66 11.79 24.37
N GLU A 339 0.10 12.77 23.87
CA GLU A 339 1.23 13.37 24.58
C GLU A 339 0.83 14.56 25.48
N LEU A 340 -0.40 15.07 25.34
CA LEU A 340 -0.89 16.24 26.09
C LEU A 340 -1.60 15.85 27.41
N PRO A 341 -1.47 16.66 28.47
CA PRO A 341 -2.23 16.44 29.70
C PRO A 341 -3.74 16.64 29.48
N PRO A 342 -4.61 15.92 30.23
CA PRO A 342 -6.06 15.90 29.98
C PRO A 342 -6.76 17.26 29.97
N ASP A 343 -6.24 18.23 30.71
CA ASP A 343 -6.80 19.58 30.79
C ASP A 343 -6.42 20.47 29.58
N GLU A 344 -5.32 20.16 28.89
CA GLU A 344 -4.93 20.81 27.62
C GLU A 344 -5.67 20.20 26.42
N ILE A 345 -5.99 18.90 26.47
CA ILE A 345 -6.86 18.23 25.47
C ILE A 345 -8.21 18.96 25.37
N LEU A 346 -8.76 19.42 26.50
CA LEU A 346 -10.04 20.13 26.54
C LEU A 346 -9.96 21.57 26.00
N LYS A 347 -8.78 22.21 26.06
CA LYS A 347 -8.56 23.54 25.50
C LYS A 347 -8.30 23.51 23.98
N ASN A 348 -7.83 22.38 23.46
CA ASN A 348 -7.46 22.22 22.04
C ASN A 348 -8.67 22.23 21.09
N ASP A 349 -9.80 21.65 21.49
CA ASP A 349 -11.06 21.72 20.73
C ASP A 349 -12.26 21.90 21.68
N THR A 350 -13.04 22.95 21.43
CA THR A 350 -14.32 23.26 22.12
C THR A 350 -15.35 22.13 22.08
N ARG A 351 -15.18 21.13 21.19
CA ARG A 351 -16.06 19.97 21.05
C ARG A 351 -15.60 18.75 21.86
N ASN A 352 -14.45 18.83 22.54
CA ASN A 352 -13.97 17.78 23.41
C ASN A 352 -14.76 17.77 24.72
N VAL A 353 -15.12 16.58 25.21
CA VAL A 353 -16.03 16.43 26.36
C VAL A 353 -15.35 15.60 27.45
N LYS A 354 -15.35 16.10 28.69
CA LYS A 354 -14.94 15.38 29.91
C LYS A 354 -16.17 14.92 30.67
N ILE A 355 -16.28 13.63 30.97
CA ILE A 355 -17.36 13.03 31.77
C ILE A 355 -16.74 12.35 32.98
N ARG A 356 -17.16 12.67 34.21
CA ARG A 356 -16.63 12.03 35.42
C ARG A 356 -17.24 10.64 35.63
N TYR A 357 -16.51 9.72 36.26
CA TYR A 357 -17.02 8.37 36.50
C TYR A 357 -18.23 8.32 37.44
N SER A 358 -18.37 9.29 38.35
CA SER A 358 -19.56 9.44 39.20
C SER A 358 -20.86 9.57 38.40
N ASP A 359 -20.77 10.07 37.18
CA ASP A 359 -21.90 10.45 36.35
C ASP A 359 -22.18 9.36 35.29
N ILE A 360 -21.39 8.28 35.26
CA ILE A 360 -21.48 7.16 34.30
C ILE A 360 -22.08 5.94 34.99
N LYS A 361 -23.27 5.52 34.58
CA LYS A 361 -23.94 4.32 35.10
C LYS A 361 -23.37 3.04 34.51
N GLU A 362 -23.21 3.03 33.20
CA GLU A 362 -22.86 1.81 32.46
C GLU A 362 -22.28 2.17 31.09
N ILE A 363 -21.28 1.40 30.66
CA ILE A 363 -20.79 1.40 29.28
C ILE A 363 -21.31 0.14 28.60
N ASN A 364 -22.17 0.31 27.59
CA ASN A 364 -22.68 -0.81 26.80
C ASN A 364 -21.95 -0.88 25.47
N ILE A 365 -21.44 -2.07 25.15
CA ILE A 365 -20.84 -2.36 23.85
C ILE A 365 -21.68 -3.42 23.16
N SER A 366 -22.40 -3.02 22.12
CA SER A 366 -23.23 -3.92 21.31
C SER A 366 -22.84 -3.79 19.84
N LYS A 367 -22.54 -4.92 19.19
CA LYS A 367 -22.15 -5.00 17.77
C LYS A 367 -21.03 -4.00 17.39
N SER A 368 -20.00 -3.92 18.23
CA SER A 368 -18.85 -3.00 18.09
C SER A 368 -19.22 -1.51 18.14
N VAL A 369 -20.40 -1.15 18.64
CA VAL A 369 -20.80 0.24 18.91
C VAL A 369 -20.75 0.47 20.40
N MET A 370 -19.98 1.47 20.82
CA MET A 370 -19.92 1.90 22.21
C MET A 370 -21.01 2.93 22.48
N LYS A 371 -21.70 2.75 23.61
CA LYS A 371 -22.69 3.69 24.16
C LYS A 371 -22.34 3.94 25.63
N ILE A 372 -22.25 5.21 26.00
CA ILE A 372 -22.02 5.62 27.39
C ILE A 372 -23.36 6.13 27.94
N PHE A 373 -23.84 5.51 29.01
CA PHE A 373 -25.06 5.92 29.69
C PHE A 373 -24.72 6.79 30.89
N THR A 374 -25.16 8.05 30.88
CA THR A 374 -25.10 8.95 32.04
C THR A 374 -26.48 9.11 32.67
N ASP A 375 -26.56 9.74 33.84
CA ASP A 375 -27.82 9.94 34.58
C ASP A 375 -28.90 10.72 33.83
N SER A 376 -28.52 11.51 32.82
CA SER A 376 -29.43 12.39 32.09
C SER A 376 -29.51 12.10 30.59
N GLN A 377 -28.51 11.45 29.96
CA GLN A 377 -28.49 11.23 28.51
C GLN A 377 -27.73 9.96 28.07
N CYS A 378 -28.11 9.39 26.93
CA CYS A 378 -27.38 8.31 26.27
C CYS A 378 -26.45 8.89 25.20
N LEU A 379 -25.14 8.86 25.44
CA LEU A 379 -24.14 9.35 24.50
C LEU A 379 -23.69 8.20 23.58
N LYS A 380 -24.06 8.28 22.29
CA LYS A 380 -23.66 7.31 21.27
C LYS A 380 -22.28 7.68 20.73
N THR A 381 -21.22 7.09 21.25
CA THR A 381 -19.82 7.48 20.95
C THR A 381 -19.36 7.01 19.56
N GLY A 382 -19.86 5.87 19.07
CA GLY A 382 -19.61 5.39 17.70
C GLY A 382 -19.12 3.95 17.63
N ARG A 383 -18.59 3.54 16.48
CA ARG A 383 -18.05 2.21 16.21
C ARG A 383 -16.60 2.12 16.65
N ILE A 384 -16.28 1.11 17.46
CA ILE A 384 -14.92 0.86 17.96
C ILE A 384 -14.04 0.39 16.80
N VAL A 385 -12.89 1.04 16.63
CA VAL A 385 -11.91 0.73 15.56
C VAL A 385 -10.71 -0.05 16.11
N SER A 386 -10.41 0.07 17.40
CA SER A 386 -9.32 -0.66 18.07
C SER A 386 -9.59 -2.17 18.10
N ARG A 387 -8.58 -3.01 17.81
CA ARG A 387 -8.68 -4.49 17.83
C ARG A 387 -8.59 -5.10 19.23
N ASN A 388 -8.02 -4.40 20.20
CA ASN A 388 -7.75 -4.89 21.57
C ASN A 388 -8.59 -4.18 22.65
N TYR A 389 -9.74 -3.60 22.29
CA TYR A 389 -10.57 -2.81 23.21
C TYR A 389 -11.10 -3.62 24.42
N LEU A 390 -11.23 -4.94 24.31
CA LEU A 390 -11.76 -5.80 25.39
C LEU A 390 -10.83 -5.85 26.61
N ASN A 391 -9.52 -6.01 26.41
CA ASN A 391 -8.56 -6.02 27.52
C ASN A 391 -8.41 -4.64 28.19
N LYS A 392 -8.59 -3.57 27.40
CA LYS A 392 -8.46 -2.17 27.84
C LYS A 392 -9.64 -1.66 28.66
N ILE A 393 -10.81 -2.27 28.50
CA ILE A 393 -12.07 -1.83 29.11
C ILE A 393 -12.39 -2.65 30.37
N GLN A 394 -11.87 -3.87 30.49
CA GLN A 394 -12.06 -4.74 31.66
C GLN A 394 -11.35 -4.23 32.93
N THR A 395 -10.37 -3.35 32.80
CA THR A 395 -9.60 -2.76 33.91
C THR A 395 -10.25 -1.50 34.50
N LEU A 396 -11.40 -1.06 33.96
CA LEU A 396 -12.08 0.17 34.39
C LEU A 396 -12.92 -0.05 35.66
N PRO A 397 -13.03 0.96 36.54
CA PRO A 397 -13.81 0.89 37.79
C PRO A 397 -15.35 0.96 37.58
N ILE A 398 -15.86 0.65 36.38
CA ILE A 398 -17.29 0.79 36.00
C ILE A 398 -17.85 -0.54 35.50
N SER A 399 -19.16 -0.75 35.68
CA SER A 399 -19.87 -1.85 35.02
C SER A 399 -19.85 -1.72 33.49
N VAL A 400 -19.27 -2.72 32.82
CA VAL A 400 -19.23 -2.83 31.36
C VAL A 400 -20.05 -4.04 30.95
N THR A 401 -21.12 -3.81 30.19
CA THR A 401 -21.94 -4.89 29.65
C THR A 401 -21.62 -5.12 28.18
N ILE A 402 -21.22 -6.35 27.86
CA ILE A 402 -20.90 -6.81 26.51
C ILE A 402 -22.08 -7.66 26.03
N GLY A 403 -22.85 -7.17 25.05
CA GLY A 403 -24.02 -7.87 24.52
C GLY A 403 -25.28 -7.00 24.41
N GLU A 404 -26.28 -7.47 23.66
CA GLU A 404 -27.61 -6.85 23.64
C GLU A 404 -28.29 -7.06 25.00
N LYS A 405 -28.48 -5.98 25.76
CA LYS A 405 -29.54 -5.95 26.77
C LYS A 405 -30.87 -5.95 26.02
N THR A 406 -31.68 -6.97 26.30
CA THR A 406 -33.08 -7.06 25.86
C THR A 406 -33.88 -5.85 26.34
#